data_AF-A0A918KX11-F1
#
_entry.id   AF-A0A918KX11-F1
#
_cell.length_a   1.000
_cell.length_b   1.000
_cell.length_c   1.000
_cell.angle_alpha   90.00
_cell.angle_beta   90.00
_cell.angle_gamma   90.00
#
_symmetry.space_group_name_H-M   'P 1'
#
loop_
_entity.id
_entity.type
_entity.pdbx_description
1 polymer ?
#
loop_
_entity_poly.entity_id
_entity_poly.type
_entity_poly.pdbx_seq_one_letter_code
_entity_poly.pdbx_strand_id
1 'polypeptide(L)'
;MRAGVASGVLGTLAVATAAGSANAAEPVTQTLELPVLTGDVATQVAQSAQATQQAAANYQLDAERDAAAAAAAKEAKKDLAAAKKAEAKKKAEEARKAAAEAAVSRSTERTTLSTSASDSASTSVSAPASGSVATVIAFLKAQVGDAYVMGATGPNAWDCSSLVQAAFKQVGVDLPRVSQDQSMAGTDVSLSNLQVGDILYWGGKGSAYHVGVYIGDGQYLDAANPSKGVVIQDLSGYPASGAVRVL
;
A
#
# COMPACT_ATOMS: atom_id res chain seq x y z
N MET A 1 4.24 -8.28 37.67
CA MET A 1 4.61 -9.71 37.86
C MET A 1 4.86 -10.32 36.48
N ARG A 2 6.04 -10.95 36.29
CA ARG A 2 6.41 -12.01 35.30
C ARG A 2 6.15 -11.71 33.80
N ALA A 3 7.01 -12.02 32.83
CA ALA A 3 8.17 -12.90 32.73
C ALA A 3 9.06 -12.41 31.55
N GLY A 4 10.38 -12.61 31.63
CA GLY A 4 11.31 -12.40 30.54
C GLY A 4 12.16 -13.66 30.36
N VAL A 5 12.05 -14.27 29.18
CA VAL A 5 12.56 -15.58 28.80
C VAL A 5 14.07 -15.58 28.67
N ALA A 6 14.70 -16.58 29.28
CA ALA A 6 16.11 -16.93 29.11
C ALA A 6 16.31 -17.68 27.78
N SER A 7 17.33 -17.30 27.01
CA SER A 7 17.91 -18.14 25.95
C SER A 7 19.36 -17.73 25.75
N GLY A 8 20.26 -18.44 26.46
CA GLY A 8 21.69 -18.40 26.20
C GLY A 8 22.06 -19.51 25.23
N VAL A 9 22.89 -19.21 24.24
CA VAL A 9 23.52 -20.21 23.37
C VAL A 9 25.02 -20.20 23.69
N LEU A 10 25.50 -21.27 24.32
CA LEU A 10 26.90 -21.57 24.55
C LEU A 10 27.49 -22.23 23.29
N GLY A 11 28.44 -21.56 22.64
CA GLY A 11 29.27 -22.16 21.59
C GLY A 11 30.68 -22.43 22.13
N THR A 12 31.00 -23.69 22.37
CA THR A 12 32.33 -24.16 22.79
C THR A 12 33.32 -24.10 21.62
N LEU A 13 34.37 -23.29 21.74
CA LEU A 13 35.48 -23.25 20.78
C LEU A 13 36.61 -24.18 21.26
N ALA A 14 36.80 -25.30 20.57
CA ALA A 14 37.92 -26.21 20.81
C ALA A 14 39.19 -25.70 20.11
N VAL A 15 40.27 -25.48 20.87
CA VAL A 15 41.60 -25.15 20.33
C VAL A 15 42.42 -26.43 20.25
N ALA A 16 42.87 -26.79 19.05
CA ALA A 16 43.74 -27.95 18.83
C ALA A 16 45.21 -27.49 18.82
N THR A 17 46.01 -27.98 19.76
CA THR A 17 47.46 -27.78 19.79
C THR A 17 48.15 -29.00 19.17
N ALA A 18 48.82 -28.83 18.03
CA ALA A 18 49.64 -29.88 17.43
C ALA A 18 51.01 -29.94 18.12
N ALA A 19 51.35 -31.09 18.71
CA ALA A 19 52.68 -31.38 19.24
C ALA A 19 53.47 -32.22 18.21
N GLY A 20 54.61 -31.70 17.75
CA GLY A 20 55.56 -32.38 16.87
C GLY A 20 56.74 -32.99 17.65
N SER A 21 57.12 -34.20 17.28
CA SER A 21 57.98 -35.16 18.00
C SER A 21 59.47 -34.79 18.15
N ALA A 22 60.09 -35.31 19.21
CA ALA A 22 61.52 -35.16 19.53
C ALA A 22 62.44 -36.11 18.73
N ASN A 23 63.68 -35.67 18.45
CA ASN A 23 64.79 -36.53 18.07
C ASN A 23 66.10 -36.00 18.69
N ALA A 24 66.97 -36.89 19.15
CA ALA A 24 68.12 -36.61 20.03
C ALA A 24 69.46 -36.54 19.27
N ALA A 25 70.34 -35.58 19.64
CA ALA A 25 71.80 -35.63 19.43
C ALA A 25 72.55 -34.62 20.33
N GLU A 26 73.75 -35.02 20.78
CA GLU A 26 74.69 -34.51 21.82
C GLU A 26 75.43 -33.17 21.49
N PRO A 27 76.21 -32.56 22.43
CA PRO A 27 76.16 -31.13 22.71
C PRO A 27 77.20 -30.27 21.97
N VAL A 28 76.72 -29.18 21.36
CA VAL A 28 77.55 -28.02 21.00
C VAL A 28 77.18 -26.90 21.96
N THR A 29 78.07 -26.56 22.89
CA THR A 29 77.96 -25.38 23.75
C THR A 29 78.14 -24.13 22.91
N GLN A 30 77.07 -23.69 22.26
CA GLN A 30 76.93 -22.34 21.78
C GLN A 30 75.79 -21.73 22.60
N THR A 31 76.16 -20.94 23.62
CA THR A 31 75.21 -20.16 24.40
C THR A 31 74.62 -19.08 23.48
N LEU A 32 73.66 -19.46 22.66
CA LEU A 32 72.67 -18.51 22.15
C LEU A 32 71.66 -18.34 23.28
N GLU A 33 71.68 -17.17 23.91
CA GLU A 33 70.57 -16.72 24.74
C GLU A 33 69.31 -16.74 23.85
N LEU A 34 68.47 -17.77 24.05
CA LEU A 34 67.12 -17.75 23.50
C LEU A 34 66.38 -16.59 24.17
N PRO A 35 65.83 -15.62 23.40
CA PRO A 35 65.00 -14.58 23.98
C PRO A 35 63.86 -15.27 24.73
N VAL A 36 63.70 -14.95 26.01
CA VAL A 36 62.62 -15.49 26.83
C VAL A 36 61.32 -14.83 26.37
N LEU A 37 60.68 -15.38 25.34
CA LEU A 37 59.46 -14.88 24.69
C LEU A 37 58.18 -15.16 25.51
N THR A 38 58.21 -14.97 26.84
CA THR A 38 57.12 -15.44 27.72
C THR A 38 56.19 -14.34 28.22
N GLY A 39 56.66 -13.09 28.34
CA GLY A 39 55.83 -11.96 28.82
C GLY A 39 55.01 -11.26 27.73
N ASP A 40 55.61 -11.00 26.57
CA ASP A 40 54.98 -10.22 25.50
C ASP A 40 53.86 -10.98 24.79
N VAL A 41 54.04 -12.28 24.55
CA VAL A 41 53.02 -13.10 23.88
C VAL A 41 51.77 -13.25 24.76
N ALA A 42 51.94 -13.47 26.07
CA ALA A 42 50.81 -13.53 27.00
C ALA A 42 50.03 -12.20 27.06
N THR A 43 50.76 -11.08 27.05
CA THR A 43 50.17 -9.73 27.02
C THR A 43 49.44 -9.47 25.71
N GLN A 44 50.02 -9.88 24.58
CA GLN A 44 49.41 -9.73 23.24
C GLN A 44 48.17 -10.61 23.07
N VAL A 45 48.15 -11.81 23.64
CA VAL A 45 46.96 -12.68 23.67
C VAL A 45 45.86 -12.08 24.56
N ALA A 46 46.21 -11.52 25.73
CA ALA A 46 45.24 -10.83 26.58
C ALA A 46 44.64 -9.58 25.91
N GLN A 47 45.47 -8.78 25.23
CA GLN A 47 45.02 -7.61 24.47
C GLN A 47 44.13 -7.99 23.28
N SER A 48 44.48 -9.05 22.55
CA SER A 48 43.65 -9.52 21.42
C SER A 48 42.31 -10.09 21.88
N ALA A 49 42.27 -10.80 23.01
CA ALA A 49 41.03 -11.26 23.63
C ALA A 49 40.15 -10.08 24.06
N GLN A 50 40.73 -9.05 24.69
CA GLN A 50 40.01 -7.84 25.10
C GLN A 50 39.48 -7.05 23.89
N ALA A 51 40.27 -6.91 22.83
CA ALA A 51 39.85 -6.26 21.59
C ALA A 51 38.69 -7.02 20.91
N THR A 52 38.74 -8.36 20.93
CA THR A 52 37.67 -9.20 20.38
C THR A 52 36.39 -9.08 21.20
N GLN A 53 36.48 -9.03 22.53
CA GLN A 53 35.34 -8.80 23.42
C GLN A 53 34.71 -7.41 23.21
N GLN A 54 35.53 -6.37 23.04
CA GLN A 54 35.05 -5.02 22.74
C GLN A 54 34.38 -4.94 21.36
N ALA A 55 34.96 -5.58 20.33
CA ALA A 55 34.35 -5.66 19.01
C ALA A 55 32.99 -6.36 19.08
N ALA A 56 32.88 -7.48 19.80
CA ALA A 56 31.62 -8.19 19.99
C ALA A 56 30.56 -7.33 20.71
N ALA A 57 30.94 -6.58 21.73
CA ALA A 57 30.04 -5.64 22.42
C ALA A 57 29.57 -4.51 21.50
N ASN A 58 30.47 -3.96 20.68
CA ASN A 58 30.12 -2.91 19.71
C ASN A 58 29.15 -3.43 18.64
N TYR A 59 29.33 -4.65 18.14
CA TYR A 59 28.38 -5.27 17.20
C TYR A 59 26.99 -5.47 17.81
N GLN A 60 26.92 -5.84 19.09
CA GLN A 60 25.65 -5.97 19.80
C GLN A 60 24.96 -4.60 19.96
N LEU A 61 25.72 -3.56 20.34
CA LEU A 61 25.19 -2.20 20.45
C LEU A 61 24.71 -1.64 19.11
N ASP A 62 25.43 -1.89 18.01
CA ASP A 62 25.01 -1.48 16.68
C ASP A 62 23.72 -2.20 16.25
N ALA A 63 23.62 -3.52 16.50
CA ALA A 63 22.40 -4.29 16.21
C ALA A 63 21.20 -3.81 17.04
N GLU A 64 21.40 -3.47 18.31
CA GLU A 64 20.37 -2.89 19.17
C GLU A 64 19.94 -1.49 18.69
N ARG A 65 20.89 -0.64 18.29
CA ARG A 65 20.61 0.69 17.73
C ARG A 65 19.82 0.59 16.44
N ASP A 66 20.20 -0.32 15.55
CA ASP A 66 19.54 -0.51 14.26
C ASP A 66 18.12 -1.08 14.45
N ALA A 67 17.93 -2.02 15.39
CA ALA A 67 16.62 -2.53 15.77
C ALA A 67 15.74 -1.42 16.39
N ALA A 68 16.29 -0.59 17.27
CA ALA A 68 15.60 0.55 17.85
C ALA A 68 15.23 1.61 16.79
N ALA A 69 16.13 1.89 15.85
CA ALA A 69 15.87 2.80 14.74
C ALA A 69 14.79 2.26 13.78
N ALA A 70 14.80 0.96 13.49
CA ALA A 70 13.77 0.31 12.68
C ALA A 70 12.39 0.33 13.37
N ALA A 71 12.35 0.07 14.69
CA ALA A 71 11.13 0.17 15.49
C ALA A 71 10.60 1.62 15.53
N ALA A 72 11.47 2.60 15.75
CA ALA A 72 11.12 4.01 15.74
C ALA A 72 10.62 4.47 14.36
N ALA A 73 11.26 4.03 13.27
CA ALA A 73 10.82 4.33 11.91
C ALA A 73 9.47 3.70 11.57
N LYS A 74 9.18 2.49 12.08
CA LYS A 74 7.88 1.84 11.91
C LYS A 74 6.78 2.57 12.66
N GLU A 75 7.02 2.99 13.89
CA GLU A 75 6.06 3.77 14.67
C GLU A 75 5.85 5.17 14.07
N ALA A 76 6.93 5.87 13.66
CA ALA A 76 6.82 7.16 12.97
C ALA A 76 6.03 7.06 11.65
N LYS A 77 6.19 5.97 10.88
CA LYS A 77 5.37 5.74 9.67
C LYS A 77 3.90 5.50 10.00
N LYS A 78 3.61 4.77 11.09
CA LYS A 78 2.24 4.50 11.55
C LYS A 78 1.58 5.77 12.08
N ASP A 79 2.30 6.58 12.83
CA ASP A 79 1.84 7.87 13.35
C ASP A 79 1.63 8.88 12.22
N LEU A 80 2.52 8.92 11.23
CA LEU A 80 2.35 9.77 10.05
C LEU A 80 1.17 9.31 9.18
N ALA A 81 0.93 8.01 9.06
CA ALA A 81 -0.26 7.47 8.41
C ALA A 81 -1.55 7.79 9.19
N ALA A 82 -1.53 7.69 10.53
CA ALA A 82 -2.63 8.05 11.39
C ALA A 82 -2.93 9.56 11.38
N ALA A 83 -1.88 10.40 11.40
CA ALA A 83 -1.98 11.85 11.30
C ALA A 83 -2.52 12.29 9.93
N LYS A 84 -2.01 11.72 8.83
CA LYS A 84 -2.58 11.96 7.48
C LYS A 84 -4.03 11.50 7.37
N LYS A 85 -4.39 10.36 7.98
CA LYS A 85 -5.77 9.88 8.02
C LYS A 85 -6.67 10.78 8.88
N ALA A 86 -6.17 11.33 9.98
CA ALA A 86 -6.90 12.26 10.84
C ALA A 86 -7.09 13.63 10.17
N GLU A 87 -6.05 14.16 9.50
CA GLU A 87 -6.14 15.39 8.72
C GLU A 87 -7.07 15.24 7.52
N ALA A 88 -6.99 14.10 6.81
CA ALA A 88 -7.91 13.77 5.73
C ALA A 88 -9.35 13.63 6.25
N LYS A 89 -9.57 13.02 7.42
CA LYS A 89 -10.91 12.96 8.05
C LYS A 89 -11.44 14.33 8.44
N LYS A 90 -10.60 15.21 8.99
CA LYS A 90 -11.01 16.57 9.39
C LYS A 90 -11.37 17.42 8.16
N LYS A 91 -10.54 17.38 7.11
CA LYS A 91 -10.83 18.01 5.81
C LYS A 91 -12.05 17.40 5.13
N ALA A 92 -12.24 16.08 5.24
CA ALA A 92 -13.41 15.39 4.73
C ALA A 92 -14.69 15.75 5.48
N GLU A 93 -14.64 15.96 6.79
CA GLU A 93 -15.78 16.38 7.59
C GLU A 93 -16.17 17.83 7.29
N GLU A 94 -15.19 18.70 7.13
CA GLU A 94 -15.41 20.10 6.75
C GLU A 94 -15.98 20.20 5.32
N ALA A 95 -15.42 19.44 4.37
CA ALA A 95 -15.95 19.32 3.02
C ALA A 95 -17.34 18.65 2.98
N ARG A 96 -17.61 17.68 3.87
CA ARG A 96 -18.93 17.04 4.01
C ARG A 96 -19.98 18.01 4.54
N LYS A 97 -19.62 18.91 5.47
CA LYS A 97 -20.53 19.96 5.96
C LYS A 97 -20.83 20.98 4.86
N ALA A 98 -19.82 21.44 4.13
CA ALA A 98 -20.02 22.32 2.97
C ALA A 98 -20.84 21.64 1.85
N ALA A 99 -20.58 20.36 1.58
CA ALA A 99 -21.34 19.58 0.61
C ALA A 99 -22.77 19.27 1.08
N ALA A 100 -23.02 19.13 2.38
CA ALA A 100 -24.37 18.96 2.93
C ALA A 100 -25.22 20.23 2.75
N GLU A 101 -24.64 21.42 2.91
CA GLU A 101 -25.31 22.69 2.63
C GLU A 101 -25.61 22.86 1.12
N ALA A 102 -24.67 22.46 0.25
CA ALA A 102 -24.91 22.44 -1.20
C ALA A 102 -25.92 21.37 -1.64
N ALA A 103 -25.97 20.22 -0.96
CA ALA A 103 -26.85 19.10 -1.28
C ALA A 103 -28.33 19.37 -0.99
N VAL A 104 -28.65 20.19 0.01
CA VAL A 104 -30.04 20.60 0.29
C VAL A 104 -30.64 21.35 -0.91
N SER A 105 -29.83 22.10 -1.66
CA SER A 105 -30.28 22.83 -2.86
C SER A 105 -30.37 21.95 -4.12
N ARG A 106 -29.59 20.86 -4.20
CA ARG A 106 -29.59 19.94 -5.37
C ARG A 106 -30.52 18.73 -5.21
N SER A 107 -30.84 18.34 -3.97
CA SER A 107 -31.78 17.24 -3.70
C SER A 107 -33.21 17.59 -4.14
N THR A 108 -33.57 18.87 -4.19
CA THR A 108 -34.87 19.34 -4.68
C THR A 108 -35.02 19.24 -6.20
N GLU A 109 -33.92 19.35 -6.97
CA GLU A 109 -33.91 19.19 -8.42
C GLU A 109 -33.84 17.71 -8.87
N ARG A 110 -33.26 16.82 -8.04
CA ARG A 110 -33.17 15.38 -8.36
C ARG A 110 -34.53 14.67 -8.24
N THR A 111 -35.36 15.07 -7.28
CA THR A 111 -36.70 14.46 -7.08
C THR A 111 -37.65 14.72 -8.25
N THR A 112 -37.50 15.83 -8.98
CA THR A 112 -38.36 16.16 -10.13
C THR A 112 -38.02 15.37 -11.40
N LEU A 113 -36.80 14.81 -11.51
CA LEU A 113 -36.39 13.99 -12.66
C LEU A 113 -36.72 12.50 -12.48
N SER A 114 -36.81 12.02 -11.24
CA SER A 114 -37.08 10.60 -10.94
C SER A 114 -38.57 10.22 -11.06
N THR A 115 -39.50 11.18 -11.09
CA THR A 115 -40.95 10.89 -11.16
C THR A 115 -41.48 10.66 -12.57
N SER A 116 -40.68 10.89 -13.62
CA SER A 116 -41.09 10.76 -15.03
C SER A 116 -40.68 9.43 -15.67
N ALA A 117 -39.98 8.53 -14.96
CA ALA A 117 -39.44 7.29 -15.52
C ALA A 117 -40.11 6.01 -14.98
N SER A 118 -41.14 6.13 -14.13
CA SER A 118 -41.85 4.98 -13.53
C SER A 118 -43.19 4.74 -14.19
N ASP A 119 -43.20 4.50 -15.50
CA ASP A 119 -44.29 3.78 -16.16
C ASP A 119 -43.76 3.07 -17.39
N SER A 120 -43.30 1.82 -17.22
CA SER A 120 -43.42 0.74 -18.22
C SER A 120 -42.73 -0.53 -17.75
N ALA A 121 -43.46 -1.61 -17.98
CA ALA A 121 -43.45 -2.86 -17.28
C ALA A 121 -42.42 -3.90 -17.76
N SER A 122 -42.25 -4.88 -16.88
CA SER A 122 -41.72 -6.24 -17.04
C SER A 122 -41.82 -6.86 -18.44
N THR A 123 -40.73 -7.47 -18.91
CA THR A 123 -40.73 -8.75 -19.65
C THR A 123 -39.30 -9.32 -19.72
N SER A 124 -39.18 -10.59 -19.37
CA SER A 124 -37.96 -11.40 -19.43
C SER A 124 -37.71 -11.93 -20.84
N VAL A 125 -36.65 -11.47 -21.53
CA VAL A 125 -35.96 -12.18 -22.63
C VAL A 125 -34.49 -11.76 -22.65
N SER A 126 -33.61 -12.75 -22.82
CA SER A 126 -32.16 -12.60 -22.98
C SER A 126 -31.83 -11.83 -24.28
N ALA A 127 -31.21 -10.65 -24.12
CA ALA A 127 -30.63 -9.78 -25.15
C ALA A 127 -29.48 -8.97 -24.49
N PRO A 128 -28.48 -8.45 -25.24
CA PRO A 128 -27.19 -8.05 -24.68
C PRO A 128 -27.34 -6.91 -23.66
N ALA A 129 -26.43 -6.87 -22.68
CA ALA A 129 -26.37 -6.13 -21.41
C ALA A 129 -26.53 -4.58 -21.45
N SER A 130 -27.46 -4.09 -22.26
CA SER A 130 -27.75 -2.67 -22.46
C SER A 130 -28.51 -2.07 -21.27
N GLY A 131 -29.19 -2.91 -20.48
CA GLY A 131 -29.91 -2.48 -19.27
C GLY A 131 -29.02 -2.27 -18.04
N SER A 132 -27.89 -2.99 -17.92
CA SER A 132 -26.99 -2.88 -16.77
C SER A 132 -25.97 -1.75 -16.95
N VAL A 133 -25.29 -1.68 -18.10
CA VAL A 133 -24.31 -0.62 -18.37
C VAL A 133 -24.98 0.76 -18.37
N ALA A 134 -26.15 0.90 -19.00
CA ALA A 134 -26.86 2.18 -19.03
C ALA A 134 -27.21 2.70 -17.62
N THR A 135 -27.58 1.80 -16.70
CA THR A 135 -27.88 2.15 -15.29
C THR A 135 -26.63 2.64 -14.56
N VAL A 136 -25.49 1.98 -14.75
CA VAL A 136 -24.19 2.42 -14.20
C VAL A 136 -23.84 3.82 -14.71
N ILE A 137 -23.93 4.03 -16.03
CA ILE A 137 -23.62 5.33 -16.65
C ILE A 137 -24.60 6.42 -16.22
N ALA A 138 -25.89 6.12 -16.10
CA ALA A 138 -26.90 7.07 -15.62
C ALA A 138 -26.62 7.51 -14.19
N PHE A 139 -26.28 6.57 -13.31
CA PHE A 139 -25.87 6.89 -11.94
C PHE A 139 -24.64 7.80 -11.91
N LEU A 140 -23.58 7.44 -12.65
CA LEU A 140 -22.34 8.23 -12.71
C LEU A 140 -22.60 9.65 -13.22
N LYS A 141 -23.37 9.79 -14.31
CA LYS A 141 -23.75 11.10 -14.86
C LYS A 141 -24.52 11.95 -13.86
N ALA A 142 -25.38 11.34 -13.06
CA ALA A 142 -26.13 12.06 -12.02
C ALA A 142 -25.23 12.59 -10.88
N GLN A 143 -24.00 12.08 -10.72
CA GLN A 143 -23.05 12.57 -9.73
C GLN A 143 -22.07 13.61 -10.27
N VAL A 144 -22.10 13.94 -11.56
CA VAL A 144 -21.20 14.96 -12.13
C VAL A 144 -21.40 16.30 -11.40
N GLY A 145 -20.31 16.89 -10.93
CA GLY A 145 -20.31 18.11 -10.11
C GLY A 145 -20.38 17.87 -8.60
N ASP A 146 -20.48 16.63 -8.14
CA ASP A 146 -20.30 16.29 -6.72
C ASP A 146 -18.84 16.51 -6.29
N ALA A 147 -18.63 16.75 -5.00
CA ALA A 147 -17.30 17.00 -4.46
C ALA A 147 -16.46 15.72 -4.44
N TYR A 148 -15.15 15.86 -4.66
CA TYR A 148 -14.20 14.81 -4.34
C TYR A 148 -13.78 14.94 -2.87
N VAL A 149 -13.93 13.86 -2.11
CA VAL A 149 -13.46 13.78 -0.73
C VAL A 149 -12.89 12.38 -0.49
N MET A 150 -11.59 12.32 -0.16
CA MET A 150 -10.89 11.08 0.15
C MET A 150 -11.65 10.28 1.22
N GLY A 151 -12.03 9.04 0.91
CA GLY A 151 -12.74 8.16 1.83
C GLY A 151 -14.27 8.35 1.87
N ALA A 152 -14.83 9.35 1.18
CA ALA A 152 -16.29 9.53 1.12
C ALA A 152 -16.96 8.37 0.38
N THR A 153 -18.28 8.22 0.56
CA THR A 153 -19.08 7.12 -0.01
C THR A 153 -20.45 7.60 -0.47
N GLY A 154 -20.57 8.88 -0.81
CA GLY A 154 -21.80 9.48 -1.30
C GLY A 154 -22.80 9.94 -0.22
N PRO A 155 -24.01 10.37 -0.66
CA PRO A 155 -24.38 10.52 -2.07
C PRO A 155 -23.84 11.81 -2.72
N ASN A 156 -23.34 12.78 -1.95
CA ASN A 156 -22.99 14.12 -2.45
C ASN A 156 -21.48 14.39 -2.55
N ALA A 157 -20.66 13.43 -2.11
CA ALA A 157 -19.22 13.50 -2.17
C ALA A 157 -18.66 12.09 -2.30
N TRP A 158 -17.64 11.94 -3.14
CA TRP A 158 -17.10 10.65 -3.52
C TRP A 158 -15.57 10.67 -3.52
N ASP A 159 -14.94 9.54 -3.33
CA ASP A 159 -13.62 9.31 -3.90
C ASP A 159 -13.72 8.40 -5.12
N CYS A 160 -12.61 8.21 -5.84
CA CYS A 160 -12.60 7.51 -7.12
C CYS A 160 -13.22 6.12 -7.04
N SER A 161 -12.76 5.30 -6.08
CA SER A 161 -13.19 3.92 -5.93
C SER A 161 -14.60 3.79 -5.33
N SER A 162 -15.02 4.67 -4.43
CA SER A 162 -16.39 4.66 -3.89
C SER A 162 -17.45 5.07 -4.92
N LEU A 163 -17.13 5.99 -5.83
CA LEU A 163 -18.03 6.35 -6.93
C LEU A 163 -18.26 5.15 -7.85
N VAL A 164 -17.18 4.49 -8.27
CA VAL A 164 -17.24 3.28 -9.10
C VAL A 164 -18.03 2.20 -8.35
N GLN A 165 -17.68 1.91 -7.10
CA GLN A 165 -18.39 0.92 -6.28
C GLN A 165 -19.90 1.20 -6.21
N ALA A 166 -20.32 2.44 -5.95
CA ALA A 166 -21.73 2.79 -5.84
C ALA A 166 -22.48 2.71 -7.18
N ALA A 167 -21.81 3.00 -8.29
CA ALA A 167 -22.40 2.87 -9.62
C ALA A 167 -22.68 1.41 -9.99
N PHE A 168 -21.70 0.52 -9.79
CA PHE A 168 -21.86 -0.91 -10.05
C PHE A 168 -22.82 -1.60 -9.06
N LYS A 169 -22.92 -1.08 -7.84
CA LYS A 169 -23.93 -1.53 -6.87
C LYS A 169 -25.37 -1.31 -7.34
N GLN A 170 -25.63 -0.33 -8.21
CA GLN A 170 -26.98 -0.12 -8.79
C GLN A 170 -27.46 -1.33 -9.60
N VAL A 171 -26.52 -2.14 -10.09
CA VAL A 171 -26.80 -3.33 -10.89
C VAL A 171 -26.41 -4.62 -10.18
N GLY A 172 -26.23 -4.57 -8.85
CA GLY A 172 -25.95 -5.75 -8.02
C GLY A 172 -24.52 -6.28 -8.10
N VAL A 173 -23.57 -5.50 -8.64
CA VAL A 173 -22.15 -5.88 -8.67
C VAL A 173 -21.43 -5.28 -7.46
N ASP A 174 -21.03 -6.12 -6.52
CA ASP A 174 -20.28 -5.72 -5.34
C ASP A 174 -18.79 -5.62 -5.66
N LEU A 175 -18.31 -4.38 -5.79
CA LEU A 175 -16.88 -4.11 -5.97
C LEU A 175 -16.16 -3.91 -4.63
N PRO A 176 -14.85 -4.24 -4.54
CA PRO A 176 -14.01 -3.87 -3.41
C PRO A 176 -13.98 -2.35 -3.16
N ARG A 177 -13.68 -1.92 -1.94
CA ARG A 177 -13.71 -0.49 -1.58
C ARG A 177 -12.58 0.33 -2.20
N VAL A 178 -11.43 -0.28 -2.47
CA VAL A 178 -10.20 0.44 -2.84
C VAL A 178 -9.82 0.20 -4.30
N SER A 179 -9.18 1.19 -4.92
CA SER A 179 -8.80 1.16 -6.34
C SER A 179 -7.87 -0.01 -6.70
N GLN A 180 -6.99 -0.39 -5.78
CA GLN A 180 -6.06 -1.51 -5.95
C GLN A 180 -6.83 -2.80 -6.25
N ASP A 181 -7.81 -3.12 -5.42
CA ASP A 181 -8.60 -4.35 -5.55
C ASP A 181 -9.59 -4.25 -6.73
N GLN A 182 -10.15 -3.06 -6.98
CA GLN A 182 -11.02 -2.84 -8.15
C GLN A 182 -10.29 -3.07 -9.48
N SER A 183 -8.99 -2.73 -9.57
CA SER A 183 -8.17 -3.04 -10.75
C SER A 183 -7.99 -4.55 -11.01
N MET A 184 -8.47 -5.40 -10.10
CA MET A 184 -8.40 -6.86 -10.18
C MET A 184 -9.77 -7.53 -10.20
N ALA A 185 -10.87 -6.78 -10.11
CA ALA A 185 -12.21 -7.32 -9.85
C ALA A 185 -12.90 -7.98 -11.07
N GLY A 186 -12.24 -8.04 -12.22
CA GLY A 186 -12.84 -8.51 -13.48
C GLY A 186 -11.83 -9.10 -14.45
N THR A 187 -12.27 -9.23 -15.71
CA THR A 187 -11.43 -9.70 -16.81
C THR A 187 -10.61 -8.54 -17.39
N ASP A 188 -9.33 -8.77 -17.65
CA ASP A 188 -8.46 -7.75 -18.24
C ASP A 188 -8.90 -7.37 -19.65
N VAL A 189 -8.91 -6.06 -19.93
CA VAL A 189 -9.28 -5.49 -21.23
C VAL A 189 -8.13 -4.65 -21.76
N SER A 190 -7.73 -4.91 -23.01
CA SER A 190 -6.83 -4.02 -23.74
C SER A 190 -7.46 -2.65 -23.94
N LEU A 191 -6.69 -1.57 -23.80
CA LEU A 191 -7.17 -0.20 -24.05
C LEU A 191 -7.69 0.02 -25.49
N SER A 192 -7.28 -0.83 -26.44
CA SER A 192 -7.81 -0.82 -27.82
C SER A 192 -9.22 -1.43 -27.95
N ASN A 193 -9.67 -2.18 -26.93
CA ASN A 193 -10.91 -2.96 -26.94
C ASN A 193 -11.88 -2.48 -25.83
N LEU A 194 -11.75 -1.22 -25.43
CA LEU A 194 -12.61 -0.62 -24.41
C LEU A 194 -14.07 -0.61 -24.86
N GLN A 195 -14.94 -0.95 -23.91
CA GLN A 195 -16.39 -0.86 -24.04
C GLN A 195 -16.94 0.00 -22.92
N VAL A 196 -18.03 0.71 -23.20
CA VAL A 196 -18.73 1.53 -22.20
C VAL A 196 -19.04 0.66 -20.98
N GLY A 197 -18.68 1.14 -19.79
CA GLY A 197 -18.79 0.40 -18.54
C GLY A 197 -17.52 -0.33 -18.11
N ASP A 198 -16.43 -0.33 -18.88
CA ASP A 198 -15.15 -0.84 -18.40
C ASP A 198 -14.59 0.04 -17.27
N ILE A 199 -14.03 -0.60 -16.24
CA ILE A 199 -13.34 0.10 -15.15
C ILE A 199 -11.91 0.35 -15.60
N LEU A 200 -11.56 1.61 -15.73
CA LEU A 200 -10.22 2.08 -16.02
C LEU A 200 -9.45 2.24 -14.72
N TYR A 201 -8.14 1.98 -14.74
CA TYR A 201 -7.26 2.22 -13.61
C TYR A 201 -5.95 2.89 -14.01
N TRP A 202 -5.39 3.65 -13.07
CA TRP A 202 -4.06 4.28 -13.18
C TRP A 202 -3.12 3.75 -12.11
N GLY A 203 -1.89 3.45 -12.53
CA GLY A 203 -0.90 2.70 -11.74
C GLY A 203 -0.83 1.23 -12.16
N GLY A 204 -0.09 0.42 -11.39
CA GLY A 204 0.01 -1.01 -11.66
C GLY A 204 -1.24 -1.77 -11.23
N LYS A 205 -1.56 -2.88 -11.91
CA LYS A 205 -2.62 -3.80 -11.47
C LYS A 205 -2.35 -4.28 -10.04
N GLY A 206 -3.35 -4.24 -9.17
CA GLY A 206 -3.21 -4.53 -7.72
C GLY A 206 -2.48 -3.44 -6.91
N SER A 207 -2.04 -2.36 -7.56
CA SER A 207 -1.40 -1.20 -6.94
C SER A 207 -1.94 0.13 -7.50
N ALA A 208 -3.11 0.08 -8.16
CA ALA A 208 -3.73 1.24 -8.78
C ALA A 208 -4.06 2.30 -7.72
N TYR A 209 -3.69 3.55 -7.98
CA TYR A 209 -3.95 4.68 -7.09
C TYR A 209 -5.22 5.45 -7.49
N HIS A 210 -5.78 5.18 -8.67
CA HIS A 210 -6.98 5.84 -9.18
C HIS A 210 -7.78 4.92 -10.09
N VAL A 211 -9.09 5.15 -10.16
CA VAL A 211 -10.05 4.40 -11.00
C VAL A 211 -11.14 5.32 -11.53
N GLY A 212 -11.71 4.93 -12.67
CA GLY A 212 -12.84 5.60 -13.31
C GLY A 212 -13.58 4.62 -14.22
N VAL A 213 -14.69 5.06 -14.83
CA VAL A 213 -15.47 4.20 -15.74
C VAL A 213 -15.42 4.78 -17.15
N TYR A 214 -15.09 3.96 -18.13
CA TYR A 214 -15.13 4.36 -19.54
C TYR A 214 -16.57 4.58 -19.98
N ILE A 215 -16.83 5.73 -20.62
CA ILE A 215 -18.19 6.13 -21.00
C ILE A 215 -18.40 6.21 -22.52
N GLY A 216 -17.40 5.80 -23.31
CA GLY A 216 -17.42 5.88 -24.77
C GLY A 216 -16.61 7.05 -25.31
N ASP A 217 -16.39 7.08 -26.62
CA ASP A 217 -15.78 8.20 -27.35
C ASP A 217 -14.41 8.69 -26.80
N GLY A 218 -13.61 7.78 -26.25
CA GLY A 218 -12.32 8.14 -25.64
C GLY A 218 -12.45 8.84 -24.29
N GLN A 219 -13.63 8.86 -23.69
CA GLN A 219 -13.93 9.55 -22.44
C GLN A 219 -14.18 8.60 -21.26
N TYR A 220 -13.95 9.12 -20.07
CA TYR A 220 -14.22 8.43 -18.82
C TYR A 220 -14.80 9.36 -17.77
N LEU A 221 -15.47 8.79 -16.77
CA LEU A 221 -16.05 9.52 -15.65
C LEU A 221 -15.46 9.00 -14.34
N ASP A 222 -14.96 9.94 -13.53
CA ASP A 222 -14.32 9.66 -12.25
C ASP A 222 -14.61 10.75 -11.22
N ALA A 223 -14.38 10.42 -9.95
CA ALA A 223 -14.17 11.43 -8.91
C ALA A 223 -12.68 11.77 -8.92
N ALA A 224 -12.29 12.87 -9.56
CA ALA A 224 -10.91 13.12 -9.96
C ALA A 224 -10.00 13.54 -8.80
N ASN A 225 -10.31 14.65 -8.13
CA ASN A 225 -9.53 15.22 -7.03
C ASN A 225 -10.29 16.40 -6.38
N PRO A 226 -9.82 16.94 -5.22
CA PRO A 226 -10.54 17.97 -4.49
C PRO A 226 -10.85 19.27 -5.27
N SER A 227 -10.09 19.60 -6.32
CA SER A 227 -10.33 20.82 -7.10
C SER A 227 -11.33 20.62 -8.24
N LYS A 228 -11.46 19.41 -8.78
CA LYS A 228 -12.36 19.10 -9.91
C LYS A 228 -13.66 18.42 -9.51
N GLY A 229 -13.67 17.62 -8.44
CA GLY A 229 -14.83 16.82 -8.05
C GLY A 229 -15.08 15.63 -8.99
N VAL A 230 -16.35 15.27 -9.18
CA VAL A 230 -16.80 14.26 -10.15
C VAL A 230 -16.97 14.88 -11.53
N VAL A 231 -16.30 14.34 -12.53
CA VAL A 231 -16.11 15.00 -13.83
C VAL A 231 -15.95 13.96 -14.95
N ILE A 232 -16.29 14.36 -16.18
CA ILE A 232 -15.97 13.63 -17.41
C ILE A 232 -14.63 14.14 -17.95
N GLN A 233 -13.72 13.24 -18.27
CA GLN A 233 -12.38 13.54 -18.76
C GLN A 233 -12.05 12.71 -20.01
N ASP A 234 -11.03 13.15 -20.75
CA ASP A 234 -10.60 12.53 -22.00
C ASP A 234 -9.32 11.69 -21.78
N LEU A 235 -9.30 10.48 -22.32
CA LEU A 235 -8.17 9.55 -22.23
C LEU A 235 -6.92 10.06 -22.95
N SER A 236 -7.06 10.90 -23.98
CA SER A 236 -5.92 11.47 -24.70
C SER A 236 -5.08 12.42 -23.81
N GLY A 237 -5.73 13.11 -22.88
CA GLY A 237 -5.06 14.01 -21.93
C GLY A 237 -4.49 13.28 -20.71
N TYR A 238 -5.13 12.19 -20.29
CA TYR A 238 -4.71 11.41 -19.13
C TYR A 238 -4.95 9.90 -19.36
N PRO A 239 -4.04 9.21 -20.06
CA PRO A 239 -4.26 7.82 -20.47
C PRO A 239 -4.25 6.87 -19.28
N ALA A 240 -5.20 5.94 -19.26
CA ALA A 240 -5.27 4.87 -18.27
C ALA A 240 -4.09 3.89 -18.42
N SER A 241 -3.69 3.25 -17.32
CA SER A 241 -2.66 2.21 -17.32
C SER A 241 -3.22 0.86 -17.78
N GLY A 242 -4.50 0.61 -17.54
CA GLY A 242 -5.21 -0.56 -18.02
C GLY A 242 -6.70 -0.51 -17.67
N ALA A 243 -7.42 -1.58 -18.02
CA ALA A 243 -8.85 -1.69 -17.80
C ALA A 243 -9.26 -3.11 -17.40
N VAL A 244 -10.37 -3.21 -16.66
CA VAL A 244 -11.05 -4.47 -16.36
C VAL A 244 -12.54 -4.37 -16.68
N ARG A 245 -13.13 -5.49 -17.13
CA ARG A 245 -14.57 -5.63 -17.39
C ARG A 245 -15.20 -6.54 -16.37
N VAL A 246 -16.31 -6.07 -15.79
CA VAL A 246 -17.09 -6.76 -14.75
C VAL A 246 -18.56 -6.98 -15.15
N LEU A 247 -18.98 -6.50 -16.32
CA LEU A 247 -20.33 -6.64 -16.90
C LEU A 247 -20.29 -7.49 -18.18
#